data_AF-G9KYE2-F1
#
_entry.id   AF-G9KYE2-F1
#
_cell.length_a   1.000
_cell.length_b   1.000
_cell.length_c   1.000
_cell.angle_alpha   90.00
_cell.angle_beta   90.00
_cell.angle_gamma   90.00
#
_symmetry.space_group_name_H-M   'P 1'
#
loop_
_entity.id
_entity.type
_entity.pdbx_description
1 polymer ?
#
loop_
_entity_poly.entity_id
_entity_poly.type
_entity_poly.pdbx_seq_one_letter_code
_entity_poly.pdbx_strand_id
1 'polypeptide(L)'
;AVFSQLTEKDVNCLEPWLIKEMDACLSDIWLHKDVDAFAQVFHLILTENVSVDYRHSETSATALMVAAGRGFSSQVEQLISMGANIHSKASNGWMALD
;
A
#
# COMPACT_ATOMS: atom_id res chain seq x y z
N ALA A 1 -1.92 -25.07 -19.54
CA ALA A 1 -2.72 -23.90 -19.16
C ALA A 1 -1.88 -23.03 -18.24
N VAL A 2 -1.56 -21.82 -18.72
CA VAL A 2 -1.17 -20.58 -18.02
C VAL A 2 -0.59 -20.73 -16.60
N PHE A 3 0.74 -20.82 -16.50
CA PHE A 3 1.49 -20.22 -15.39
C PHE A 3 2.85 -19.80 -15.97
N SER A 4 2.78 -18.91 -16.97
CA SER A 4 3.96 -18.25 -17.50
C SER A 4 4.49 -17.28 -16.45
N GLN A 5 5.72 -17.53 -16.01
CA GLN A 5 6.81 -16.55 -15.84
C GLN A 5 6.40 -15.08 -15.65
N LEU A 6 6.77 -14.52 -14.51
CA LEU A 6 7.36 -13.17 -14.35
C LEU A 6 8.07 -13.14 -12.99
N THR A 7 9.29 -13.70 -12.93
CA THR A 7 10.53 -12.91 -12.77
C THR A 7 10.55 -12.02 -11.53
N GLU A 8 11.25 -12.52 -10.51
CA GLU A 8 11.69 -11.85 -9.28
C GLU A 8 12.65 -10.65 -9.51
N LYS A 9 12.56 -9.97 -10.67
CA LYS A 9 13.51 -8.96 -11.11
C LYS A 9 13.04 -8.14 -12.33
N ASP A 10 11.75 -7.85 -12.45
CA ASP A 10 11.30 -6.81 -13.37
C ASP A 10 10.87 -5.58 -12.57
N VAL A 11 11.55 -4.49 -12.90
CA VAL A 11 11.27 -3.12 -12.49
C VAL A 11 9.86 -2.78 -12.96
N ASN A 12 8.85 -3.06 -12.14
CA ASN A 12 7.55 -2.41 -12.28
C ASN A 12 7.75 -0.94 -11.92
N CYS A 13 8.26 -0.15 -12.86
CA CYS A 13 7.95 1.27 -12.91
C CYS A 13 6.43 1.35 -13.11
N LEU A 14 5.68 1.29 -12.01
CA LEU A 14 4.25 1.63 -11.99
C LEU A 14 4.08 2.92 -12.78
N GLU A 15 2.99 3.02 -13.53
CA GLU A 15 2.77 4.22 -14.34
C GLU A 15 2.86 5.48 -13.45
N PRO A 16 3.47 6.57 -13.94
CA PRO A 16 3.72 7.75 -13.12
C PRO A 16 2.43 8.37 -12.56
N TRP A 17 1.30 8.21 -13.26
CA TRP A 17 -0.01 8.62 -12.77
C TRP A 17 -0.49 7.73 -11.61
N LEU A 18 -0.21 6.42 -11.68
CA LEU A 18 -0.60 5.45 -10.66
C LEU A 18 0.19 5.64 -9.37
N ILE A 19 1.50 5.92 -9.47
CA ILE A 19 2.34 6.31 -8.33
C ILE A 19 1.76 7.55 -7.66
N LYS A 20 1.44 8.58 -8.45
CA LYS A 20 0.90 9.84 -7.94
C LYS A 20 -0.46 9.65 -7.26
N GLU A 21 -1.33 8.80 -7.82
CA GLU A 21 -2.64 8.50 -7.24
C GLU A 21 -2.50 7.69 -5.94
N MET A 22 -1.61 6.69 -5.91
CA MET A 22 -1.32 5.92 -4.70
C MET A 22 -0.76 6.80 -3.58
N ASP A 23 0.21 7.66 -3.91
CA ASP A 23 0.80 8.61 -2.98
C ASP A 23 -0.23 9.61 -2.45
N ALA A 24 -1.09 10.13 -3.33
CA ALA A 24 -2.18 11.03 -2.96
C ALA A 24 -3.15 10.35 -1.99
N CYS A 25 -3.59 9.12 -2.30
CA CYS A 25 -4.48 8.37 -1.42
C CYS A 25 -3.85 8.12 -0.04
N LEU A 26 -2.60 7.64 0.01
CA LEU A 26 -1.89 7.40 1.27
C LEU A 26 -1.73 8.70 2.08
N SER A 27 -1.45 9.81 1.40
CA SER A 27 -1.36 11.13 2.02
C SER A 27 -2.71 11.61 2.56
N ASP A 28 -3.81 11.44 1.83
CA ASP A 28 -5.15 11.80 2.28
C ASP A 28 -5.62 10.95 3.47
N ILE A 29 -5.37 9.64 3.44
CA ILE A 29 -5.63 8.76 4.59
C ILE A 29 -4.83 9.27 5.80
N TRP A 30 -3.53 9.56 5.60
CA TRP A 30 -2.66 10.01 6.68
C TRP A 30 -2.99 11.40 7.19
N LEU A 31 -3.46 12.34 6.36
CA LEU A 31 -3.68 13.75 6.74
C LEU A 31 -5.13 13.99 7.17
N HIS A 32 -6.09 13.45 6.40
CA HIS A 32 -7.53 13.70 6.54
C HIS A 32 -8.30 12.55 7.19
N LYS A 33 -7.66 11.38 7.41
CA LYS A 33 -8.34 10.18 7.95
C LYS A 33 -9.47 9.72 7.02
N ASP A 34 -9.27 9.91 5.72
CA ASP A 34 -10.24 9.56 4.69
C ASP A 34 -10.28 8.03 4.50
N VAL A 35 -11.46 7.44 4.69
CA VAL A 35 -11.67 5.99 4.57
C VAL A 35 -12.02 5.57 3.14
N ASP A 36 -12.52 6.50 2.32
CA ASP A 36 -12.83 6.26 0.92
C ASP A 36 -11.53 6.14 0.11
N ALA A 37 -10.50 6.88 0.49
CA ALA A 37 -9.14 6.73 -0.04
C ALA A 37 -8.57 5.32 0.17
N PHE A 38 -8.95 4.60 1.24
CA PHE A 38 -8.58 3.17 1.37
C PHE A 38 -9.25 2.30 0.31
N ALA A 39 -10.54 2.54 0.04
CA ALA A 39 -11.23 1.81 -1.02
C ALA A 39 -10.57 2.05 -2.38
N GLN A 40 -10.12 3.28 -2.63
CA GLN A 40 -9.35 3.63 -3.82
C GLN A 40 -8.01 2.88 -3.86
N VAL A 41 -7.27 2.82 -2.75
CA VAL A 41 -6.02 2.05 -2.64
C VAL A 41 -6.25 0.58 -2.98
N PHE A 42 -7.27 -0.05 -2.40
CA PHE A 42 -7.62 -1.45 -2.69
C PHE A 42 -8.02 -1.66 -4.14
N HIS A 43 -8.79 -0.73 -4.71
CA HIS A 43 -9.17 -0.79 -6.11
C HIS A 43 -7.94 -0.73 -7.03
N LEU A 44 -6.99 0.17 -6.77
CA LEU A 44 -5.75 0.27 -7.54
C LEU A 44 -4.88 -0.99 -7.41
N ILE A 45 -4.77 -1.56 -6.21
CA ILE A 45 -4.07 -2.84 -5.96
C ILE A 45 -4.67 -3.98 -6.79
N LEU A 46 -6.00 -4.12 -6.77
CA LEU A 46 -6.70 -5.23 -7.42
C LEU A 46 -6.81 -5.06 -8.94
N THR A 47 -6.97 -3.83 -9.43
CA THR A 47 -7.21 -3.54 -10.85
C THR A 47 -5.91 -3.28 -11.61
N GLU A 48 -4.98 -2.54 -11.03
CA GLU A 48 -3.75 -2.08 -11.70
C GLU A 48 -2.52 -2.94 -11.35
N ASN A 49 -2.73 -4.10 -10.71
CA ASN A 49 -1.68 -5.02 -10.27
C ASN A 49 -0.61 -4.32 -9.40
N VAL A 50 -1.01 -3.33 -8.60
CA VAL A 50 -0.14 -2.69 -7.63
C VAL A 50 0.12 -3.65 -6.48
N SER A 51 1.37 -3.70 -5.99
CA SER A 51 1.68 -4.48 -4.80
C SER A 51 0.96 -3.91 -3.58
N VAL A 52 0.38 -4.77 -2.75
CA VAL A 52 -0.20 -4.37 -1.45
C VAL A 52 0.86 -3.76 -0.51
N ASP A 53 2.13 -4.14 -0.69
CA ASP A 53 3.29 -3.57 -0.01
C ASP A 53 3.86 -2.35 -0.76
N TYR A 54 3.03 -1.65 -1.55
CA TYR A 54 3.40 -0.37 -2.14
C TYR A 54 3.89 0.59 -1.05
N ARG A 55 5.03 1.22 -1.33
CA ARG A 55 5.65 2.21 -0.45
C ARG A 55 5.51 3.56 -1.10
N HIS A 56 4.95 4.49 -0.34
CA HIS A 56 4.83 5.89 -0.74
C HIS A 56 6.19 6.41 -1.22
N SER A 57 6.23 7.11 -2.35
CA SER A 57 7.49 7.51 -2.98
C SER A 57 8.35 8.41 -2.09
N GLU A 58 7.73 9.37 -1.40
CA GLU A 58 8.41 10.30 -0.50
C GLU A 58 8.63 9.75 0.93
N THR A 59 7.57 9.29 1.59
CA THR A 59 7.61 8.88 3.01
C THR A 59 8.01 7.42 3.22
N SER A 60 8.01 6.61 2.17
CA SER A 60 8.16 5.15 2.22
C SER A 60 7.12 4.43 3.12
N ALA A 61 6.02 5.09 3.47
CA ALA A 61 4.94 4.49 4.24
C ALA A 61 4.14 3.50 3.38
N THR A 62 3.76 2.35 3.94
CA THR A 62 2.84 1.42 3.29
C THR A 62 1.40 1.68 3.74
N ALA A 63 0.43 1.18 2.97
CA ALA A 63 -0.98 1.24 3.35
C ALA A 63 -1.23 0.66 4.76
N LEU A 64 -0.50 -0.41 5.11
CA LEU A 64 -0.59 -1.04 6.44
C LEU A 64 -0.11 -0.12 7.56
N MET A 65 0.99 0.61 7.33
CA MET A 65 1.52 1.56 8.31
C MET A 65 0.61 2.75 8.52
N VAL A 66 0.03 3.29 7.45
CA VAL A 66 -0.93 4.38 7.54
C VAL A 66 -2.20 3.91 8.28
N ALA A 67 -2.68 2.71 7.97
CA ALA A 67 -3.83 2.10 8.65
C ALA A 67 -3.57 1.92 10.15
N ALA A 68 -2.44 1.32 10.51
CA ALA A 68 -2.08 1.05 11.89
C ALA A 68 -1.85 2.35 12.68
N GLY A 69 -1.07 3.29 12.13
CA GLY A 69 -0.78 4.57 12.79
C GLY A 69 -2.01 5.45 13.02
N ARG A 70 -3.04 5.32 12.17
CA ARG A 70 -4.33 6.02 12.33
C ARG A 70 -5.38 5.23 13.13
N GLY A 71 -5.12 3.97 13.50
CA GLY A 71 -6.03 3.10 14.25
C GLY A 71 -7.18 2.51 13.42
N PHE A 72 -6.96 2.29 12.13
CA PHE A 72 -7.94 1.71 11.20
C PHE A 72 -7.91 0.18 11.22
N SER A 73 -8.40 -0.42 12.31
CA SER A 73 -8.31 -1.88 12.51
C SER A 73 -8.94 -2.70 11.38
N SER A 74 -10.09 -2.27 10.84
CA SER A 74 -10.74 -2.98 9.73
C SER A 74 -9.90 -2.98 8.45
N GLN A 75 -9.27 -1.85 8.12
CA GLN A 75 -8.39 -1.75 6.96
C GLN A 75 -7.08 -2.51 7.17
N VAL A 76 -6.55 -2.53 8.41
CA VAL A 76 -5.40 -3.37 8.79
C VAL A 76 -5.71 -4.84 8.53
N GLU A 77 -6.83 -5.36 9.02
CA GLU A 77 -7.25 -6.76 8.79
C GLU A 77 -7.40 -7.06 7.30
N GLN A 78 -7.99 -6.14 6.54
CA GLN A 78 -8.20 -6.31 5.10
C GLN A 78 -6.85 -6.37 4.34
N LEU A 79 -5.91 -5.48 4.67
CA LEU A 79 -4.56 -5.48 4.11
C LEU A 79 -3.80 -6.77 4.42
N ILE A 80 -3.87 -7.23 5.68
CA ILE A 80 -3.26 -8.50 6.09
C ILE A 80 -3.88 -9.67 5.32
N SER A 81 -5.21 -9.68 5.16
CA SER A 81 -5.91 -10.71 4.37
C SER A 81 -5.52 -10.69 2.90
N MET A 82 -5.08 -9.55 2.35
CA MET A 82 -4.52 -9.44 1.00
C MET A 82 -3.04 -9.84 0.91
N GLY A 83 -2.41 -10.20 2.02
CA GLY A 83 -1.00 -10.61 2.06
C GLY A 83 -0.02 -9.47 2.31
N ALA A 84 -0.49 -8.32 2.83
CA ALA A 84 0.40 -7.24 3.24
C ALA A 84 1.43 -7.73 4.26
N ASN A 85 2.69 -7.37 4.03
CA ASN A 85 3.77 -7.83 4.88
C ASN A 85 3.79 -7.03 6.19
N ILE A 86 3.34 -7.67 7.27
CA ILE A 86 3.31 -7.10 8.63
C ILE A 86 4.70 -6.77 9.19
N HIS A 87 5.75 -7.35 8.60
CA HIS A 87 7.14 -7.09 8.98
C HIS A 87 7.78 -5.93 8.20
N SER A 88 7.03 -5.27 7.31
CA SER A 88 7.51 -4.10 6.57
C SER A 88 7.81 -2.94 7.54
N LYS A 89 9.07 -2.48 7.52
CA LYS A 89 9.57 -1.37 8.33
C LYS A 89 9.66 -0.12 7.46
N ALA A 90 9.10 1.02 7.88
CA ALA A 90 9.33 2.27 7.15
C ALA A 90 10.77 2.77 7.33
N SER A 91 11.15 3.68 6.44
CA SER A 91 12.43 4.39 6.45
C SER A 91 12.70 5.16 7.75
N ASN A 92 11.68 5.53 8.52
CA ASN A 92 11.79 6.16 9.85
C ASN A 92 11.99 5.15 10.99
N GLY A 93 12.03 3.86 10.69
CA GLY A 93 12.21 2.78 11.65
C GLY A 93 10.94 2.35 12.38
N TRP A 94 9.78 2.94 12.08
CA TRP A 94 8.51 2.54 12.67
C TRP A 94 8.01 1.26 12.02
N MET A 95 7.53 0.33 12.84
CA MET A 95 6.78 -0.83 12.39
C MET A 95 5.29 -0.53 12.47
N ALA A 96 4.47 -1.16 11.63
CA ALA A 96 3.01 -1.07 11.75
C ALA A 96 2.47 -1.59 13.11
N LEU A 97 3.32 -2.19 13.95
CA LEU A 97 2.98 -2.74 15.25
C LEU A 97 3.53 -1.93 16.44
N ASP A 98 4.39 -0.93 16.20
CA ASP A 98 4.98 -0.11 17.27
C ASP A 98 4.05 1.04 17.71
#